data_AF-A0A2V5V5L3-F1
#
_entry.id   AF-A0A2V5V5L3-F1
#
_cell.length_a   1.000
_cell.length_b   1.000
_cell.length_c   1.000
_cell.angle_alpha   90.00
_cell.angle_beta   90.00
_cell.angle_gamma   90.00
#
_symmetry.space_group_name_H-M   'P 1'
#
loop_
_entity.id
_entity.type
_entity.pdbx_description
1 polymer ?
#
loop_
_entity_poly.entity_id
_entity_poly.type
_entity_poly.pdbx_seq_one_letter_code
_entity_poly.pdbx_strand_id
1 'polypeptide(L)'
;MQGEISNYKLHPSGHQYFTLQDQRAQIACVIWRDTIAPLRQPLVDGTQVQVYGTVTVFEAQGKYQLRVEILQPRGLGLLQAKFEALKRKLQAEGLFAPERKRRLPKFPRRIGIVMSPTGAAIRDMLNVLRRRAPWLQILINPVR
;
A
#
# COMPACT_ATOMS: atom_id res chain seq x y z
N MET A 1 4.31 -9.38 7.38
CA MET A 1 2.87 -9.71 7.47
C MET A 1 2.06 -8.44 7.62
N GLN A 2 0.80 -8.44 7.19
CA GLN A 2 -0.12 -7.31 7.30
C GLN A 2 -1.40 -7.76 7.99
N GLY A 3 -1.99 -6.91 8.81
CA GLY A 3 -3.22 -7.24 9.53
C GLY A 3 -3.63 -6.15 10.49
N GLU A 4 -4.73 -6.39 11.19
CA GLU A 4 -5.25 -5.53 12.25
C GLU A 4 -4.70 -5.99 13.60
N ILE A 5 -4.39 -5.04 14.46
CA ILE A 5 -4.00 -5.31 15.85
C ILE A 5 -5.25 -5.59 16.68
N SER A 6 -5.24 -6.69 17.42
CA SER A 6 -6.21 -6.99 18.46
C SER A 6 -5.53 -7.47 19.75
N ASN A 7 -6.22 -7.32 20.88
CA ASN A 7 -5.74 -7.75 22.20
C ASN A 7 -4.36 -7.17 22.58
N TYR A 8 -4.10 -5.92 22.24
CA TYR A 8 -2.87 -5.23 22.59
C TYR A 8 -2.70 -5.13 24.11
N LYS A 9 -1.53 -5.55 24.61
CA LYS A 9 -1.15 -5.52 26.02
C LYS A 9 0.30 -5.07 26.16
N LEU A 10 0.51 -4.05 27.00
CA LEU A 10 1.83 -3.66 27.46
C LEU A 10 2.15 -4.38 28.77
N HIS A 11 3.18 -5.21 28.77
CA HIS A 11 3.64 -5.91 29.97
C HIS A 11 4.53 -4.99 30.83
N PRO A 12 4.52 -5.11 32.17
CA PRO A 12 5.38 -4.30 33.05
C PRO A 12 6.89 -4.38 32.75
N SER A 13 7.34 -5.46 32.12
CA SER A 13 8.74 -5.61 31.66
C SER A 13 9.09 -4.75 30.44
N GLY A 14 8.13 -4.02 29.88
CA GLY A 14 8.29 -3.19 28.68
C GLY A 14 8.08 -3.94 27.36
N HIS A 15 7.72 -5.22 27.40
CA HIS A 15 7.35 -5.98 26.20
C HIS A 15 5.91 -5.70 25.79
N GLN A 16 5.65 -5.59 24.50
CA GLN A 16 4.31 -5.40 23.97
C GLN A 16 3.86 -6.69 23.28
N TYR A 17 2.67 -7.14 23.62
CA TYR A 17 2.05 -8.33 23.04
C TYR A 17 0.77 -7.90 22.34
N PHE A 18 0.54 -8.43 21.15
CA PHE A 18 -0.71 -8.23 20.44
C PHE A 18 -0.95 -9.41 19.50
N THR A 19 -2.17 -9.53 19.00
CA THR A 19 -2.51 -10.49 17.96
C THR A 19 -2.65 -9.72 16.65
N LEU A 20 -1.99 -10.21 15.60
CA LEU A 20 -2.18 -9.72 14.25
C LEU A 20 -3.24 -10.59 13.58
N GLN A 21 -4.37 -9.99 13.22
CA GLN A 21 -5.49 -10.68 12.58
C GLN A 21 -5.62 -10.26 11.12
N ASP A 22 -5.90 -11.23 10.24
CA ASP A 22 -6.39 -10.99 8.89
C ASP A 22 -7.78 -11.63 8.70
N GLN A 23 -8.30 -11.65 7.46
CA GLN A 23 -9.62 -12.19 7.15
C GLN A 23 -9.76 -13.72 7.37
N ARG A 24 -8.66 -14.45 7.51
CA ARG A 24 -8.61 -15.93 7.50
C ARG A 24 -7.80 -16.51 8.67
N ALA A 25 -6.90 -15.76 9.27
CA ALA A 25 -5.95 -16.24 10.25
C ALA A 25 -5.59 -15.18 11.28
N GLN A 26 -5.05 -15.65 12.40
CA GLN A 26 -4.49 -14.80 13.45
C GLN A 26 -3.17 -15.37 13.93
N ILE A 27 -2.23 -14.49 14.30
CA ILE A 27 -0.94 -14.89 14.86
C ILE A 27 -0.60 -14.01 16.05
N ALA A 28 -0.06 -14.62 17.11
CA ALA A 28 0.44 -13.91 18.27
C ALA A 28 1.75 -13.19 17.91
N CYS A 29 1.87 -11.92 18.29
CA CYS A 29 3.03 -11.09 18.03
C CYS A 29 3.61 -10.57 19.35
N VAL A 30 4.94 -10.56 19.43
CA VAL A 30 5.69 -10.01 20.56
C VAL A 30 6.71 -8.99 20.07
N ILE A 31 6.71 -7.82 20.71
CA ILE A 31 7.71 -6.78 20.57
C ILE A 31 8.54 -6.79 21.85
N TRP A 32 9.84 -6.98 21.68
CA TRP A 32 10.80 -6.87 22.78
C TRP A 32 11.15 -5.41 23.00
N ARG A 33 11.40 -5.05 24.26
CA ARG A 33 11.64 -3.66 24.65
C ARG A 33 12.87 -3.08 23.94
N ASP A 34 13.86 -3.92 23.67
CA ASP A 34 15.15 -3.54 23.10
C ASP A 34 15.11 -3.49 21.55
N THR A 35 14.00 -3.91 20.94
CA THR A 35 13.90 -4.09 19.49
C THR A 35 13.29 -2.88 18.78
N ILE A 36 12.44 -2.09 19.44
CA ILE A 36 11.70 -1.01 18.79
C ILE A 36 12.26 0.37 19.17
N ALA A 37 12.71 1.10 18.15
CA ALA A 37 12.87 2.55 18.22
C ALA A 37 11.49 3.17 18.53
N PRO A 38 11.42 4.21 19.38
CA PRO A 38 10.15 4.74 19.87
C PRO A 38 9.16 5.00 18.73
N LEU A 39 8.05 4.26 18.76
CA LEU A 39 6.97 4.42 17.78
C LEU A 39 6.44 5.84 17.89
N ARG A 40 6.36 6.55 16.75
CA ARG A 40 5.79 7.91 16.71
C ARG A 40 4.32 7.97 17.11
N GLN A 41 3.63 6.83 17.08
CA GLN A 41 2.22 6.71 17.41
C GLN A 41 2.02 5.49 18.32
N PRO A 42 1.16 5.61 19.36
CA PRO A 42 0.82 4.49 20.22
C PRO A 42 0.07 3.42 19.42
N LEU A 43 0.35 2.15 19.69
CA LEU A 43 -0.41 1.04 19.14
C LEU A 43 -1.73 0.92 19.88
N VAL A 44 -2.81 0.83 19.12
CA VAL A 44 -4.17 0.67 19.64
C VAL A 44 -4.84 -0.47 18.89
N ASP A 45 -5.69 -1.21 19.59
CA ASP A 45 -6.57 -2.20 18.94
C ASP A 45 -7.38 -1.53 17.82
N GLY A 46 -7.58 -2.26 16.72
CA GLY A 46 -8.22 -1.73 15.51
C GLY A 46 -7.25 -1.10 14.50
N THR A 47 -5.97 -0.95 14.84
CA THR A 47 -4.99 -0.35 13.92
C THR A 47 -4.53 -1.36 12.88
N GLN A 48 -4.65 -1.02 11.59
CA GLN A 48 -3.97 -1.78 10.54
C GLN A 48 -2.47 -1.50 10.55
N VAL A 49 -1.68 -2.56 10.59
CA VAL A 49 -0.22 -2.49 10.63
C VAL A 49 0.41 -3.47 9.66
N GLN A 50 1.65 -3.15 9.28
CA GLN A 50 2.54 -4.04 8.58
C GLN A 50 3.74 -4.32 9.49
N VAL A 51 3.99 -5.60 9.73
CA VAL A 51 5.04 -6.08 10.63
C VAL A 51 6.06 -6.92 9.89
N TYR A 52 7.31 -6.80 10.27
CA TYR A 52 8.42 -7.64 9.83
C TYR A 52 9.14 -8.21 11.03
N GLY A 53 9.63 -9.44 10.89
CA GLY A 53 10.37 -10.13 11.93
C GLY A 53 10.34 -11.64 11.70
N THR A 54 10.72 -12.39 12.72
CA THR A 54 10.96 -13.83 12.62
C THR A 54 9.89 -14.61 13.35
N VAL A 55 9.43 -15.71 12.74
CA VAL A 55 8.56 -16.67 13.42
C VAL A 55 9.42 -17.46 14.41
N THR A 56 9.01 -17.45 15.67
CA THR A 56 9.66 -18.16 16.77
C THR A 56 8.63 -19.07 17.44
N VAL A 57 9.10 -20.16 18.05
CA VAL A 57 8.24 -21.05 18.83
C VAL A 57 8.42 -20.70 20.29
N PHE A 58 7.32 -20.45 20.99
CA PHE A 58 7.33 -20.33 22.44
C PHE A 58 7.30 -21.74 23.03
N GLU A 59 8.48 -22.26 23.39
CA GLU A 59 8.69 -23.65 23.79
C GLU A 59 7.78 -24.08 24.94
N ALA A 60 7.52 -23.20 25.92
CA ALA A 60 6.68 -23.51 27.07
C ALA A 60 5.21 -23.84 26.72
N GLN A 61 4.72 -23.44 25.54
CA GLN A 61 3.36 -23.77 25.08
C GLN A 61 3.33 -24.44 23.69
N GLY A 62 4.48 -24.65 23.05
CA GLY A 62 4.57 -25.15 21.67
C GLY A 62 3.86 -24.28 20.64
N LYS A 63 3.61 -22.99 20.94
CA LYS A 63 2.86 -22.08 20.06
C LYS A 63 3.79 -21.24 19.21
N TYR A 64 3.43 -21.06 17.94
CA TYR A 64 4.10 -20.13 17.05
C TYR A 64 3.76 -18.69 17.43
N GLN A 65 4.78 -17.85 17.52
CA GLN A 65 4.66 -16.42 17.73
C GLN A 65 5.60 -15.66 16.78
N LEU A 66 5.17 -14.49 16.33
CA LEU A 66 5.99 -13.61 15.52
C LEU A 66 6.76 -12.66 16.45
N ARG A 67 8.09 -12.77 16.46
CA ARG A 67 8.94 -11.74 17.06
C ARG A 67 9.02 -10.57 16.08
N VAL A 68 8.42 -9.44 16.45
CA VAL A 68 8.35 -8.26 15.60
C VAL A 68 9.61 -7.42 15.76
N GLU A 69 10.30 -7.18 14.65
CA GLU A 69 11.50 -6.35 14.55
C GLU A 69 11.18 -4.95 14.05
N ILE A 70 10.31 -4.87 13.05
CA ILE A 70 9.86 -3.61 12.46
C ILE A 70 8.35 -3.60 12.44
N LEU A 71 7.75 -2.55 13.01
CA LEU A 71 6.32 -2.30 12.93
C LEU A 71 6.08 -0.96 12.24
N GLN A 72 5.29 -0.99 11.18
CA GLN A 72 4.83 0.19 10.47
C GLN A 72 3.31 0.28 10.56
N PRO A 73 2.75 1.35 11.14
CA PRO A 73 1.33 1.60 11.04
C PRO A 73 0.98 1.75 9.57
N ARG A 74 0.06 0.92 9.08
CA ARG A 74 -0.46 1.01 7.72
C ARG A 74 -1.54 2.09 7.71
N GLY A 75 -1.12 3.30 8.03
CA GLY A 75 -1.96 4.48 7.91
C GLY A 75 -2.18 4.76 6.43
N LEU A 76 -3.42 4.55 5.97
CA LEU A 76 -3.96 5.30 4.84
C LEU A 76 -3.49 6.77 4.90
N GLY A 77 -3.38 7.35 6.09
CA GLY A 77 -2.90 8.69 6.36
C GLY A 77 -1.58 9.12 5.71
N LEU A 78 -0.51 8.32 5.68
CA LEU A 78 0.77 8.81 5.10
C LEU A 78 0.71 8.86 3.58
N LEU A 79 0.17 7.81 2.95
CA LEU A 79 0.01 7.75 1.51
C LEU A 79 -1.06 8.74 1.04
N GLN A 80 -2.15 8.85 1.78
CA GLN A 80 -3.22 9.82 1.57
C GLN A 80 -2.73 11.26 1.76
N ALA A 81 -1.93 11.54 2.79
CA ALA A 81 -1.34 12.87 3.01
C ALA A 81 -0.35 13.22 1.90
N LYS A 82 0.49 12.26 1.45
CA LYS A 82 1.36 12.47 0.28
C LYS A 82 0.55 12.71 -1.00
N PHE A 83 -0.51 11.94 -1.20
CA PHE A 83 -1.42 12.11 -2.33
C PHE A 83 -2.13 13.46 -2.30
N GLU A 84 -2.64 13.88 -1.14
CA GLU A 84 -3.35 15.14 -0.98
C GLU A 84 -2.40 16.33 -1.10
N ALA A 85 -1.19 16.25 -0.55
CA ALA A 85 -0.15 17.25 -0.75
C ALA A 85 0.24 17.38 -2.23
N LEU A 86 0.44 16.26 -2.92
CA LEU A 86 0.73 16.25 -4.36
C LEU A 86 -0.44 16.82 -5.16
N LYS A 87 -1.68 16.44 -4.85
CA LYS A 87 -2.88 16.97 -5.49
C LYS A 87 -2.97 18.49 -5.31
N ARG A 88 -2.77 18.99 -4.09
CA ARG A 88 -2.76 20.45 -3.81
C ARG A 88 -1.66 21.16 -4.59
N LYS A 89 -0.46 20.59 -4.67
CA LYS A 89 0.65 21.13 -5.47
C LYS A 89 0.29 21.22 -6.96
N LEU A 90 -0.16 20.12 -7.56
CA LEU A 90 -0.56 20.07 -8.97
C LEU A 90 -1.77 20.97 -9.28
N GLN A 91 -2.67 21.15 -8.30
CA GLN A 91 -3.79 22.08 -8.39
C GLN A 91 -3.33 23.53 -8.34
N ALA A 92 -2.37 23.87 -7.47
CA ALA A 92 -1.76 25.19 -7.41
C ALA A 92 -0.97 25.53 -8.70
N GLU A 93 -0.34 24.53 -9.32
CA GLU A 93 0.30 24.65 -10.65
C GLU A 93 -0.73 24.82 -11.79
N GLY A 94 -2.03 24.76 -11.50
CA GLY A 94 -3.10 24.96 -12.48
C GLY A 94 -3.27 23.80 -13.47
N LEU A 95 -2.66 22.63 -13.21
CA LEU A 95 -2.71 21.49 -14.11
C LEU A 95 -4.10 20.86 -14.24
N PHE A 96 -4.98 21.13 -13.28
CA PHE A 96 -6.38 20.70 -13.29
C PHE A 96 -7.38 21.77 -13.76
N ALA A 97 -6.90 22.97 -14.13
CA ALA A 97 -7.75 24.07 -14.54
C ALA A 97 -8.67 23.66 -15.72
N PRO A 98 -10.00 23.80 -15.62
CA PRO A 98 -10.92 23.39 -16.68
C PRO A 98 -10.67 24.12 -18.01
N GLU A 99 -10.10 25.32 -17.97
CA GLU A 99 -9.73 26.18 -19.10
C GLU A 99 -8.60 25.56 -19.93
N ARG A 100 -7.76 24.71 -19.32
CA ARG A 100 -6.72 23.93 -20.00
C ARG A 100 -7.24 22.62 -20.60
N LYS A 101 -8.45 22.19 -20.25
CA LYS A 101 -9.01 20.94 -20.77
C LYS A 101 -9.42 21.11 -22.23
N ARG A 102 -8.80 20.31 -23.09
CA ARG A 102 -9.14 20.25 -24.51
C ARG A 102 -10.29 19.27 -24.72
N ARG A 103 -11.26 19.63 -25.56
CA ARG A 103 -12.34 18.72 -25.94
C ARG A 103 -11.75 17.48 -26.62
N LEU A 104 -12.19 16.31 -26.17
CA LEU A 104 -11.76 15.05 -26.75
C LEU A 104 -12.32 14.91 -28.18
N PRO A 105 -11.49 14.48 -29.15
CA PRO A 105 -11.97 14.21 -30.50
C PRO A 105 -12.92 13.00 -30.48
N LYS A 106 -14.00 13.06 -31.27
CA LYS A 106 -14.95 11.95 -31.41
C LYS A 106 -14.29 10.68 -31.97
N PHE A 107 -13.34 10.87 -32.90
CA PHE A 107 -12.55 9.79 -33.50
C PHE A 107 -11.06 10.10 -33.33
N PRO A 108 -10.44 9.65 -32.23
CA PRO A 108 -9.00 9.80 -32.06
C PRO A 108 -8.26 9.06 -33.17
N ARG A 109 -7.16 9.65 -33.64
CA ARG A 109 -6.21 9.01 -34.58
C ARG A 109 -4.96 8.50 -33.86
N ARG A 110 -4.68 9.03 -32.68
CA ARG A 110 -3.51 8.74 -31.86
C ARG A 110 -3.91 8.63 -30.39
N ILE A 111 -3.40 7.63 -29.68
CA ILE A 111 -3.55 7.46 -28.24
C ILE A 111 -2.17 7.20 -27.63
N GLY A 112 -1.85 7.93 -26.55
CA GLY A 112 -0.70 7.67 -25.71
C GLY A 112 -1.09 6.79 -24.52
N ILE A 113 -0.36 5.71 -24.30
CA ILE A 113 -0.51 4.79 -23.18
C ILE A 113 0.72 4.95 -22.30
N VAL A 114 0.50 5.35 -21.05
CA VAL A 114 1.57 5.54 -20.05
C VAL A 114 1.41 4.46 -18.99
N MET A 115 2.24 3.41 -19.05
CA MET A 115 2.15 2.27 -18.14
C MET A 115 3.48 1.51 -18.01
N SER A 116 3.61 0.64 -17.00
CA SER A 116 4.77 -0.24 -16.87
C SER A 116 4.84 -1.24 -18.04
N PRO A 117 6.01 -1.42 -18.69
CA PRO A 117 6.18 -2.29 -19.85
C PRO A 117 5.96 -3.78 -19.55
N THR A 118 6.01 -4.20 -18.29
CA THR A 118 5.82 -5.61 -17.87
C THR A 118 4.39 -5.96 -17.49
N GLY A 119 3.47 -4.98 -17.43
CA GLY A 119 2.10 -5.23 -17.00
C GLY A 119 1.27 -5.99 -18.04
N ALA A 120 0.63 -7.10 -17.66
CA ALA A 120 -0.25 -7.88 -18.54
C ALA A 120 -1.35 -7.03 -19.23
N ALA A 121 -1.81 -5.98 -18.53
CA ALA A 121 -2.80 -5.03 -19.03
C ALA A 121 -2.42 -4.35 -20.37
N ILE A 122 -1.13 -4.23 -20.72
CA ILE A 122 -0.75 -3.62 -21.99
C ILE A 122 -1.15 -4.50 -23.17
N ARG A 123 -1.02 -5.82 -23.03
CA ARG A 123 -1.36 -6.78 -24.08
C ARG A 123 -2.87 -6.80 -24.31
N ASP A 124 -3.64 -6.78 -23.23
CA ASP A 124 -5.10 -6.72 -23.32
C ASP A 124 -5.57 -5.45 -24.01
N MET A 125 -5.04 -4.30 -23.61
CA MET A 125 -5.41 -3.02 -24.20
C MET A 125 -5.02 -2.95 -25.69
N LEU A 126 -3.83 -3.44 -26.06
CA LEU A 126 -3.40 -3.53 -27.46
C LEU A 126 -4.29 -4.47 -28.28
N ASN A 127 -4.66 -5.63 -27.73
CA ASN A 127 -5.52 -6.60 -28.42
C ASN A 127 -6.92 -6.01 -28.67
N VAL A 128 -7.50 -5.36 -27.67
CA VAL A 128 -8.82 -4.72 -27.79
C VAL A 128 -8.77 -3.56 -28.79
N LEU A 129 -7.76 -2.70 -28.71
CA LEU A 129 -7.62 -1.54 -29.59
C LEU A 129 -7.38 -1.95 -31.04
N ARG A 130 -6.54 -2.97 -31.29
CA ARG A 130 -6.32 -3.49 -32.66
C ARG A 130 -7.59 -4.06 -33.28
N ARG A 131 -8.44 -4.73 -32.48
CA ARG A 131 -9.70 -5.31 -32.97
C ARG A 131 -10.79 -4.28 -33.19
N ARG A 132 -10.97 -3.33 -32.26
CA ARG A 132 -12.10 -2.39 -32.27
C ARG A 132 -11.81 -1.05 -32.95
N ALA A 133 -10.55 -0.66 -33.03
CA ALA A 133 -10.12 0.62 -33.57
C ALA A 133 -8.75 0.51 -34.27
N PRO A 134 -8.65 -0.28 -35.37
CA PRO A 134 -7.40 -0.53 -36.08
C PRO A 134 -6.75 0.72 -36.70
N TRP A 135 -7.51 1.81 -36.86
CA TRP A 135 -7.01 3.10 -37.36
C TRP A 135 -6.20 3.90 -36.33
N LEU A 136 -6.10 3.43 -35.09
CA LEU A 136 -5.39 4.13 -34.02
C LEU A 136 -3.88 3.88 -34.07
N GLN A 137 -3.12 4.98 -34.06
CA GLN A 137 -1.70 4.95 -33.75
C GLN A 137 -1.50 4.96 -32.24
N ILE A 138 -0.84 3.94 -31.72
CA ILE A 138 -0.62 3.75 -30.28
C ILE A 138 0.82 4.12 -29.94
N LEU A 139 1.00 5.08 -29.04
CA LEU A 139 2.29 5.44 -28.47
C LEU A 139 2.37 4.86 -27.07
N ILE A 140 3.40 4.08 -26.78
CA ILE A 140 3.63 3.51 -25.43
C ILE A 140 4.80 4.26 -24.82
N ASN A 141 4.55 4.90 -23.67
CA ASN A 141 5.59 5.48 -22.85
C ASN A 141 5.75 4.67 -21.55
N PRO A 142 6.84 3.90 -21.40
CA PRO A 142 7.05 3.08 -20.23
C PRO A 142 7.33 3.95 -18.99
N VAL A 143 6.58 3.72 -17.91
CA VAL A 143 6.86 4.36 -16.62
C VAL A 143 7.91 3.51 -15.90
N ARG A 144 9.04 4.13 -15.51
CA ARG A 144 10.06 3.54 -14.62
C ARG A 144 9.69 3.79 -13.17
#